data_AF-A0A9W8K6R7-F1
#
_entry.id   AF-A0A9W8K6R7-F1
#
_cell.length_a   1.000
_cell.length_b   1.000
_cell.length_c   1.000
_cell.angle_alpha   90.00
_cell.angle_beta   90.00
_cell.angle_gamma   90.00
#
_symmetry.space_group_name_H-M   'P 1'
#
loop_
_entity.id
_entity.type
_entity.pdbx_description
1 polymer ?
#
loop_
_entity_poly.entity_id
_entity_poly.type
_entity_poly.pdbx_seq_one_letter_code
_entity_poly.pdbx_strand_id
1 'polypeptide(L)'
;MRKNHDTSCLQVQHQAKVLLTDSASVNDATNRRDVVGVLDLPLEIIREIILQMHAAIRGPSRQYCRLRTSTLGEYRLVCKAFNATVEPIQFATLVFDFHPWQAENLTSAAKHLKLIAEGESPASYSTQSLQISCLDPYWRGPLGALNGYPGSWNRDLSVTDGSKRADQVSQMVSKYLAKAIASLEILRRVELEELRLTFSDGSFSEDIFSLSKITGLRKLSIYLPRLNDPADYMRLATTCNEIILGNPSLDRLTIVGPQEQIVSMTFHHFLGRFDVASPLKLLHLRLQNVMLELDAITLPQLSSLTSLDLRNSRHNLDDEAWGLFLSAGIRLVSLSIDIFTRPLLGYLSSFSGLLRLTIQDRHKIPACDDANYLFLTVIPLHKESLKELYLFCTFPCDLSLDWLKGNPLAICPNLTHFGVSLPSDTIEVALEGLRLIISTPRKERLHMLYICRSQLSIGFLCGAGVGRYTMQAQQAAQTIVAKWEIDDPQLYPAYICINGREVCHIVPDEGHPGKYRYKQHPNQRKFVIL
;
A
#
# COMPACT_ATOMS: atom_id res chain seq x y z
N MET A 1 -16.25 5.29 19.41
CA MET A 1 -15.87 4.04 20.10
C MET A 1 -15.32 2.99 19.12
N ARG A 2 -14.17 3.22 18.46
CA ARG A 2 -13.54 2.26 17.50
C ARG A 2 -12.00 2.28 17.59
N LYS A 3 -11.43 2.10 18.79
CA LYS A 3 -9.97 2.09 19.02
C LYS A 3 -9.40 0.80 19.61
N ASN A 4 -10.20 -0.27 19.76
CA ASN A 4 -9.80 -1.45 20.54
C ASN A 4 -9.60 -2.78 19.77
N HIS A 5 -9.66 -2.80 18.43
CA HIS A 5 -9.50 -4.09 17.72
C HIS A 5 -8.05 -4.48 17.41
N ASP A 6 -7.19 -3.52 17.06
CA ASP A 6 -5.80 -3.84 16.64
C ASP A 6 -4.88 -4.23 17.80
N THR A 7 -5.17 -3.81 19.03
CA THR A 7 -4.40 -4.21 20.23
C THR A 7 -4.65 -5.66 20.64
N SER A 8 -5.83 -6.22 20.35
CA SER A 8 -6.17 -7.60 20.73
C SER A 8 -5.36 -8.66 19.96
N CYS A 9 -5.10 -8.43 18.67
CA CYS A 9 -4.40 -9.39 17.82
C CYS A 9 -2.89 -9.46 18.14
N LEU A 10 -2.28 -8.32 18.47
CA LEU A 10 -0.88 -8.24 18.90
C LEU A 10 -0.67 -8.83 20.31
N GLN A 11 -1.66 -8.69 21.20
CA GLN A 11 -1.60 -9.25 22.55
C GLN A 11 -1.70 -10.78 22.56
N VAL A 12 -2.51 -11.35 21.65
CA VAL A 12 -2.60 -12.81 21.43
C VAL A 12 -1.31 -13.38 20.83
N GLN A 13 -0.69 -12.69 19.86
CA GLN A 13 0.59 -13.11 19.29
C GLN A 13 1.75 -13.03 20.29
N HIS A 14 1.75 -12.02 21.18
CA HIS A 14 2.74 -11.90 22.24
C HIS A 14 2.59 -12.98 23.32
N GLN A 15 1.35 -13.30 23.73
CA GLN A 15 1.09 -14.39 24.69
C GLN A 15 1.44 -15.76 24.11
N ALA A 16 1.15 -16.01 22.83
CA ALA A 16 1.54 -17.26 22.15
C ALA A 16 3.07 -17.42 22.07
N LYS A 17 3.81 -16.32 21.85
CA LYS A 17 5.27 -16.33 21.78
C LYS A 17 5.93 -16.58 23.15
N VAL A 18 5.38 -16.00 24.23
CA VAL A 18 5.86 -16.21 25.61
C VAL A 18 5.66 -17.67 26.05
N LEU A 19 4.50 -18.27 25.72
CA LEU A 19 4.19 -19.66 26.05
C LEU A 19 5.05 -20.69 25.30
N LEU A 20 5.51 -20.37 24.08
CA LEU A 20 6.40 -21.24 23.31
C LEU A 20 7.84 -21.19 23.83
N THR A 21 8.30 -20.04 24.34
CA THR A 21 9.64 -19.92 24.94
C THR A 21 9.76 -20.60 26.30
N ASP A 22 8.69 -20.64 27.12
CA ASP A 22 8.72 -21.30 28.44
C ASP A 22 8.70 -22.84 28.34
N SER A 23 8.28 -23.40 27.20
CA SER A 23 8.23 -24.86 26.98
C SER A 23 9.58 -25.48 26.57
N ALA A 24 10.62 -24.67 26.33
CA ALA A 24 11.94 -25.14 25.92
C ALA A 24 12.92 -25.40 27.10
N SER A 25 12.50 -25.16 28.35
CA SER A 25 13.39 -25.25 29.52
C SER A 25 12.76 -25.96 30.73
N VAL A 26 12.20 -27.16 30.58
CA VAL A 26 11.85 -27.99 31.75
C VAL A 26 12.03 -29.49 31.42
N ASN A 27 13.23 -30.00 31.66
CA ASN A 27 13.46 -31.43 31.92
C ASN A 27 13.70 -31.56 33.43
N ASP A 28 12.65 -31.43 34.26
CA ASP A 28 12.52 -32.18 35.50
C ASP A 28 11.17 -31.93 36.20
N ALA A 29 10.74 -32.89 37.01
CA ALA A 29 9.61 -32.87 37.95
C ALA A 29 8.20 -33.20 37.39
N THR A 30 7.93 -34.50 37.37
CA THR A 30 6.61 -35.14 37.46
C THR A 30 5.98 -34.93 38.85
N ASN A 31 5.15 -33.89 39.02
CA ASN A 31 3.94 -33.86 39.86
C ASN A 31 3.58 -32.42 40.23
N ARG A 32 2.63 -31.83 39.50
CA ARG A 32 1.70 -30.80 39.99
C ARG A 32 0.63 -30.58 38.93
N ARG A 33 -0.48 -31.30 39.07
CA ARG A 33 -1.78 -30.83 38.59
C ARG A 33 -2.25 -29.85 39.66
N ASP A 34 -2.37 -28.58 39.33
CA ASP A 34 -3.50 -27.75 39.72
C ASP A 34 -3.38 -26.33 39.15
N VAL A 35 -4.53 -25.84 38.67
CA VAL A 35 -4.86 -24.48 38.21
C VAL A 35 -4.20 -24.01 36.91
N VAL A 36 -4.63 -24.58 35.78
CA VAL A 36 -4.63 -23.86 34.50
C VAL A 36 -6.01 -23.26 34.33
N GLY A 37 -6.10 -21.93 34.36
CA GLY A 37 -7.33 -21.21 34.03
C GLY A 37 -7.79 -21.62 32.64
N VAL A 38 -9.11 -21.85 32.50
CA VAL A 38 -9.77 -22.21 31.24
C VAL A 38 -9.25 -21.30 30.13
N LEU A 39 -8.39 -21.86 29.27
CA LEU A 39 -7.99 -21.18 28.07
C LEU A 39 -9.22 -21.12 27.16
N ASP A 40 -9.33 -20.06 26.37
CA ASP A 40 -10.39 -19.93 25.38
C ASP A 40 -10.42 -21.21 24.55
N LEU A 41 -11.54 -21.95 24.58
CA LEU A 41 -11.71 -23.28 23.97
C LEU A 41 -11.17 -23.37 22.52
N PRO A 42 -11.26 -22.32 21.68
CA PRO A 42 -10.59 -22.28 20.38
C PRO A 42 -9.07 -22.46 20.43
N LEU A 43 -8.38 -21.85 21.40
CA LEU A 43 -6.93 -21.96 21.58
C LEU A 43 -6.52 -23.34 22.09
N GLU A 44 -7.32 -23.95 22.96
CA GLU A 44 -7.10 -25.34 23.41
C GLU A 44 -7.20 -26.31 22.22
N ILE A 45 -8.16 -26.08 21.32
CA ILE A 45 -8.36 -26.92 20.14
C ILE A 45 -7.26 -26.71 19.09
N ILE A 46 -6.87 -25.46 18.81
CA ILE A 46 -5.73 -25.18 17.91
C ILE A 46 -4.46 -25.84 18.47
N ARG A 47 -4.22 -25.72 19.78
CA ARG A 47 -3.08 -26.34 20.45
C ARG A 47 -3.11 -27.87 20.32
N GLU A 48 -4.26 -28.49 20.55
CA GLU A 48 -4.41 -29.95 20.45
C GLU A 48 -4.22 -30.43 19.00
N ILE A 49 -4.77 -29.73 18.01
CA ILE A 49 -4.56 -30.04 16.58
C ILE A 49 -3.06 -29.97 16.23
N ILE A 50 -2.37 -28.91 16.65
CA ILE A 50 -0.93 -28.75 16.41
C ILE A 50 -0.13 -29.88 17.08
N LEU A 51 -0.45 -30.22 18.33
CA LEU A 51 0.22 -31.30 19.07
C LEU A 51 0.04 -32.67 18.39
N GLN A 52 -1.17 -32.97 17.93
CA GLN A 52 -1.49 -34.22 17.22
C GLN A 52 -0.80 -34.30 15.84
N MET A 53 -0.78 -33.20 15.08
CA MET A 53 -0.05 -33.14 13.80
C MET A 53 1.46 -33.33 14.02
N HIS A 54 2.00 -32.72 15.08
CA HIS A 54 3.43 -32.82 15.40
C HIS A 54 3.82 -34.23 15.87
N ALA A 55 2.95 -34.91 16.64
CA ALA A 55 3.13 -36.30 17.04
C ALA A 55 3.07 -37.27 15.85
N ALA A 56 2.16 -37.03 14.89
CA ALA A 56 2.04 -37.83 13.67
C ALA A 56 3.27 -37.71 12.74
N ILE A 57 3.95 -36.55 12.75
CA ILE A 57 5.14 -36.31 11.92
C ILE A 57 6.41 -36.92 12.53
N ARG A 58 6.49 -37.05 13.87
CA ARG A 58 7.73 -37.45 14.57
C ARG A 58 7.73 -38.85 15.17
N GLY A 59 6.61 -39.58 15.17
CA GLY A 59 6.50 -40.89 15.83
C GLY A 59 6.77 -42.10 14.92
N PRO A 60 7.60 -43.09 15.32
CA PRO A 60 7.89 -44.31 14.54
C PRO A 60 6.81 -45.41 14.63
N SER A 61 5.61 -45.12 15.15
CA SER A 61 4.54 -46.12 15.31
C SER A 61 3.18 -45.56 14.92
N ARG A 62 2.65 -46.02 13.79
CA ARG A 62 1.32 -45.68 13.23
C ARG A 62 0.17 -46.31 14.03
N GLN A 63 0.06 -46.06 15.34
CA GLN A 63 -1.19 -46.32 16.05
C GLN A 63 -2.07 -45.06 15.96
N TYR A 64 -2.94 -45.05 14.95
CA TYR A 64 -4.01 -44.07 14.86
C TYR A 64 -4.90 -44.21 16.10
N CYS A 65 -4.88 -43.22 17.00
CA CYS A 65 -5.86 -43.11 18.06
C CYS A 65 -7.24 -42.97 17.40
N ARG A 66 -8.08 -44.02 17.47
CA ARG A 66 -9.47 -43.96 17.04
C ARG A 66 -10.21 -42.99 17.96
N LEU A 67 -10.56 -41.81 17.44
CA LEU A 67 -11.49 -40.89 18.09
C LEU A 67 -12.81 -41.62 18.38
N ARG A 68 -13.28 -41.57 19.63
CA ARG A 68 -14.57 -42.16 20.01
C ARG A 68 -15.70 -41.42 19.28
N THR A 69 -16.71 -42.14 18.83
CA THR A 69 -17.84 -41.57 18.06
C THR A 69 -18.67 -40.55 18.85
N SER A 70 -18.66 -40.62 20.19
CA SER A 70 -19.33 -39.64 21.08
C SER A 70 -18.70 -38.25 21.07
N THR A 71 -17.38 -38.14 20.83
CA THR A 71 -16.68 -36.85 20.74
C THR A 71 -16.86 -36.15 19.39
N LEU A 72 -17.32 -36.86 18.36
CA LEU A 72 -17.39 -36.34 16.99
C LEU A 72 -18.51 -35.31 16.82
N GLY A 73 -19.60 -35.43 17.59
CA GLY A 73 -20.67 -34.42 17.63
C GLY A 73 -20.22 -33.13 18.31
N GLU A 74 -19.47 -33.24 19.40
CA GLU A 74 -18.89 -32.11 20.13
C GLU A 74 -17.80 -31.42 19.31
N TYR A 75 -16.88 -32.18 18.70
CA TYR A 75 -15.92 -31.62 17.74
C TYR A 75 -16.60 -30.94 16.55
N ARG A 76 -17.70 -31.49 16.02
CA ARG A 76 -18.47 -30.81 14.95
C ARG A 76 -19.10 -29.51 15.43
N LEU A 77 -19.61 -29.46 16.66
CA LEU A 77 -20.19 -28.23 17.24
C LEU A 77 -19.12 -27.18 17.52
N VAL A 78 -17.98 -27.58 18.10
CA VAL A 78 -16.90 -26.62 18.32
C VAL A 78 -16.26 -26.20 17.01
N CYS A 79 -16.07 -27.10 16.04
CA CYS A 79 -15.67 -26.73 14.70
C CYS A 79 -16.69 -25.81 14.03
N LYS A 80 -18.00 -25.96 14.29
CA LYS A 80 -19.02 -25.04 13.74
C LYS A 80 -18.93 -23.65 14.37
N ALA A 81 -18.80 -23.54 15.69
CA ALA A 81 -18.66 -22.25 16.37
C ALA A 81 -17.32 -21.58 16.03
N PHE A 82 -16.26 -22.39 15.97
CA PHE A 82 -14.94 -21.97 15.52
C PHE A 82 -15.00 -21.46 14.07
N ASN A 83 -15.56 -22.24 13.14
CA ASN A 83 -15.75 -21.83 11.76
C ASN A 83 -16.60 -20.56 11.65
N ALA A 84 -17.69 -20.45 12.42
CA ALA A 84 -18.51 -19.23 12.44
C ALA A 84 -17.74 -17.97 12.90
N THR A 85 -16.65 -18.15 13.67
CA THR A 85 -15.77 -17.07 14.12
C THR A 85 -14.60 -16.84 13.16
N VAL A 86 -14.02 -17.92 12.64
CA VAL A 86 -12.79 -17.91 11.84
C VAL A 86 -13.07 -17.65 10.37
N GLU A 87 -14.14 -18.20 9.80
CA GLU A 87 -14.47 -18.03 8.38
C GLU A 87 -14.64 -16.54 8.00
N PRO A 88 -15.36 -15.68 8.77
CA PRO A 88 -15.43 -14.25 8.47
C PRO A 88 -14.07 -13.56 8.47
N ILE A 89 -13.12 -14.02 9.29
CA ILE A 89 -11.78 -13.43 9.39
C ILE A 89 -10.88 -13.94 8.27
N GLN A 90 -10.85 -15.27 8.10
CA GLN A 90 -10.00 -15.96 7.13
C GLN A 90 -10.39 -15.62 5.70
N PHE A 91 -11.69 -15.50 5.43
CA PHE A 91 -12.23 -15.19 4.13
C PHE A 91 -12.69 -13.73 4.00
N ALA A 92 -12.34 -12.85 4.94
CA ALA A 92 -12.61 -11.41 4.83
C ALA A 92 -12.05 -10.82 3.53
N THR A 93 -10.88 -11.31 3.13
CA THR A 93 -10.19 -10.91 1.90
C THR A 93 -9.96 -12.11 1.01
N LEU A 94 -10.51 -12.06 -0.20
CA LEU A 94 -10.35 -13.08 -1.21
C LEU A 94 -9.40 -12.54 -2.28
N VAL A 95 -8.28 -13.24 -2.49
CA VAL A 95 -7.27 -12.87 -3.48
C VAL A 95 -7.23 -13.94 -4.57
N PHE A 96 -7.56 -13.54 -5.80
CA PHE A 96 -7.30 -14.33 -6.99
C PHE A 96 -6.06 -13.79 -7.67
N ASP A 97 -5.01 -14.61 -7.76
CA ASP A 97 -3.78 -14.27 -8.47
C ASP A 97 -3.61 -15.23 -9.64
N PHE A 98 -3.79 -14.73 -10.87
CA PHE A 98 -3.75 -15.53 -12.08
C PHE A 98 -2.39 -15.46 -12.78
N HIS A 99 -1.31 -15.23 -12.04
CA HIS A 99 0.00 -15.01 -12.65
C HIS A 99 0.41 -16.19 -13.58
N PRO A 100 0.78 -15.92 -14.85
CA PRO A 100 1.05 -16.97 -15.85
C PRO A 100 2.09 -18.04 -15.46
N TRP A 101 3.06 -17.71 -14.59
CA TRP A 101 4.08 -18.68 -14.15
C TRP A 101 3.53 -19.71 -13.15
N GLN A 102 2.27 -19.60 -12.72
CA GLN A 102 1.61 -20.54 -11.83
C GLN A 102 0.55 -21.37 -12.57
N ALA A 103 0.89 -21.98 -13.70
CA ALA A 103 -0.07 -22.75 -14.51
C ALA A 103 -0.80 -23.86 -13.72
N GLU A 104 -0.14 -24.48 -12.74
CA GLU A 104 -0.76 -25.45 -11.82
C GLU A 104 -1.80 -24.79 -10.91
N ASN A 105 -1.55 -23.54 -10.48
CA ASN A 105 -2.50 -22.77 -9.69
C ASN A 105 -3.72 -22.36 -10.50
N LEU A 106 -3.62 -22.18 -11.82
CA LEU A 106 -4.78 -21.77 -12.64
C LEU A 106 -5.89 -22.82 -12.66
N THR A 107 -5.55 -24.12 -12.67
CA THR A 107 -6.55 -25.19 -12.60
C THR A 107 -7.20 -25.26 -11.22
N SER A 108 -6.39 -25.12 -10.15
CA SER A 108 -6.90 -25.04 -8.78
C SER A 108 -7.76 -23.78 -8.56
N ALA A 109 -7.35 -22.65 -9.12
CA ALA A 109 -8.06 -21.38 -9.06
C ALA A 109 -9.40 -21.49 -9.79
N ALA A 110 -9.44 -22.09 -10.98
CA ALA A 110 -10.70 -22.36 -11.69
C ALA A 110 -11.64 -23.26 -10.86
N LYS A 111 -11.11 -24.27 -10.17
CA LYS A 111 -11.91 -25.11 -9.26
C LYS A 111 -12.45 -24.32 -8.06
N HIS A 112 -11.63 -23.48 -7.43
CA HIS A 112 -12.06 -22.63 -6.32
C HIS A 112 -13.07 -21.56 -6.77
N LEU A 113 -12.85 -20.93 -7.92
CA LEU A 113 -13.79 -20.01 -8.55
C LEU A 113 -15.12 -20.69 -8.81
N LYS A 114 -15.12 -21.95 -9.26
CA LYS A 114 -16.34 -22.73 -9.44
C LYS A 114 -17.07 -22.96 -8.11
N LEU A 115 -16.37 -23.40 -7.05
CA LEU A 115 -16.97 -23.58 -5.72
C LEU A 115 -17.56 -22.27 -5.17
N ILE A 116 -16.88 -21.15 -5.41
CA ILE A 116 -17.36 -19.83 -5.03
C ILE A 116 -18.60 -19.48 -5.86
N ALA A 117 -18.53 -19.70 -7.18
CA ALA A 117 -19.61 -19.52 -8.16
C ALA A 117 -20.90 -20.26 -7.79
N GLU A 118 -20.77 -21.44 -7.19
CA GLU A 118 -21.87 -22.31 -6.80
C GLU A 118 -22.36 -22.01 -5.37
N GLY A 119 -21.72 -21.09 -4.65
CA GLY A 119 -22.04 -20.77 -3.25
C GLY A 119 -21.63 -21.85 -2.25
N GLU A 120 -20.79 -22.79 -2.68
CA GLU A 120 -20.34 -23.93 -1.86
C GLU A 120 -19.10 -23.59 -1.00
N SER A 121 -18.49 -22.43 -1.22
CA SER A 121 -17.33 -21.96 -0.46
C SER A 121 -17.74 -21.03 0.69
N PRO A 122 -17.13 -21.15 1.89
CA PRO A 122 -17.28 -20.15 2.95
C PRO A 122 -16.93 -18.72 2.53
N ALA A 123 -16.03 -18.60 1.55
CA ALA A 123 -15.67 -17.31 0.97
C ALA A 123 -16.87 -16.59 0.36
N SER A 124 -17.85 -17.32 -0.18
CA SER A 124 -18.96 -16.73 -0.88
C SER A 124 -19.86 -15.86 0.03
N TYR A 125 -19.90 -16.13 1.35
CA TYR A 125 -20.69 -15.34 2.31
C TYR A 125 -19.87 -14.58 3.37
N SER A 126 -18.54 -14.63 3.29
CA SER A 126 -17.64 -13.95 4.25
C SER A 126 -16.75 -12.88 3.61
N THR A 127 -16.68 -12.81 2.28
CA THR A 127 -15.76 -11.91 1.56
C THR A 127 -16.22 -10.46 1.59
N GLN A 128 -15.46 -9.61 2.27
CA GLN A 128 -15.67 -8.14 2.32
C GLN A 128 -14.75 -7.40 1.34
N SER A 129 -13.60 -7.98 1.01
CA SER A 129 -12.62 -7.43 0.09
C SER A 129 -12.26 -8.46 -0.97
N LEU A 130 -12.35 -8.07 -2.24
CA LEU A 130 -11.99 -8.88 -3.38
C LEU A 130 -10.79 -8.24 -4.09
N GLN A 131 -9.70 -8.98 -4.17
CA GLN A 131 -8.55 -8.62 -4.97
C GLN A 131 -8.39 -9.61 -6.12
N ILE A 132 -8.33 -9.11 -7.34
CA ILE A 132 -8.03 -9.89 -8.52
C ILE A 132 -6.76 -9.34 -9.14
N SER A 133 -5.74 -10.19 -9.23
CA SER A 133 -4.43 -9.90 -9.78
C SER A 133 -4.21 -10.71 -11.05
N CYS A 134 -3.60 -10.07 -12.05
CA CYS A 134 -3.32 -10.63 -13.37
C CYS A 134 -4.59 -11.05 -14.14
N LEU A 135 -5.56 -10.14 -14.29
CA LEU A 135 -6.81 -10.39 -15.03
C LEU A 135 -6.65 -10.84 -16.50
N ASP A 136 -5.45 -10.72 -17.04
CA ASP A 136 -5.12 -11.16 -18.38
C ASP A 136 -4.10 -12.31 -18.30
N PRO A 137 -4.52 -13.56 -18.54
CA PRO A 137 -3.63 -14.70 -18.56
C PRO A 137 -2.92 -14.85 -19.92
N TYR A 138 -2.97 -13.86 -20.84
CA TYR A 138 -2.22 -13.92 -22.09
C TYR A 138 -0.71 -13.90 -21.82
N TRP A 139 -0.15 -15.11 -21.71
CA TRP A 139 1.27 -15.33 -21.81
C TRP A 139 1.73 -14.95 -23.22
N ARG A 140 2.11 -13.69 -23.42
CA ARG A 140 3.08 -13.38 -24.47
C ARG A 140 4.39 -13.98 -23.98
N GLY A 141 4.80 -15.08 -24.60
CA GLY A 141 6.07 -15.73 -24.32
C GLY A 141 7.25 -14.75 -24.37
N PRO A 142 8.48 -15.20 -24.03
CA PRO A 142 9.64 -14.35 -23.76
C PRO A 142 10.13 -13.45 -24.92
N LEU A 143 9.41 -13.36 -26.02
CA LEU A 143 9.78 -12.66 -27.25
C LEU A 143 9.99 -11.14 -27.05
N GLY A 144 9.52 -10.55 -25.95
CA GLY A 144 9.80 -9.14 -25.60
C GLY A 144 10.87 -8.92 -24.52
N ALA A 145 11.37 -9.98 -23.88
CA ALA A 145 12.35 -9.92 -22.78
C ALA A 145 13.64 -10.66 -23.14
N LEU A 146 14.12 -10.48 -24.39
CA LEU A 146 15.52 -10.68 -24.71
C LEU A 146 16.30 -9.54 -24.04
N ASN A 147 16.72 -9.77 -22.79
CA ASN A 147 17.90 -9.22 -22.10
C ASN A 147 17.63 -9.09 -20.60
N GLY A 148 17.85 -10.15 -19.82
CA GLY A 148 18.19 -9.93 -18.41
C GLY A 148 17.77 -10.95 -17.35
N TYR A 149 17.02 -12.02 -17.66
CA TYR A 149 16.78 -13.08 -16.68
C TYR A 149 17.83 -14.20 -16.84
N PRO A 150 18.80 -14.32 -15.92
CA PRO A 150 19.79 -15.38 -15.96
C PRO A 150 19.23 -16.60 -15.21
N GLY A 151 18.71 -17.59 -15.94
CA GLY A 151 18.30 -18.86 -15.31
C GLY A 151 17.32 -19.69 -16.12
N SER A 152 17.85 -20.55 -17.01
CA SER A 152 17.41 -21.92 -17.34
C SER A 152 15.94 -22.30 -17.60
N TRP A 153 14.99 -21.39 -17.85
CA TRP A 153 13.64 -21.77 -18.30
C TRP A 153 13.51 -22.09 -19.80
N ASN A 154 14.64 -22.21 -20.52
CA ASN A 154 14.68 -22.80 -21.85
C ASN A 154 14.82 -24.32 -21.70
N ARG A 155 13.71 -25.06 -21.67
CA ARG A 155 13.68 -26.44 -22.16
C ARG A 155 12.24 -26.93 -22.42
N ASP A 156 11.94 -27.09 -23.70
CA ASP A 156 11.07 -28.13 -24.28
C ASP A 156 9.54 -28.08 -24.14
N LEU A 157 8.93 -26.94 -23.80
CA LEU A 157 7.52 -26.76 -24.17
C LEU A 157 7.47 -26.24 -25.60
N SER A 158 7.06 -27.09 -26.54
CA SER A 158 6.79 -26.68 -27.92
C SER A 158 5.85 -25.48 -27.89
N VAL A 159 6.26 -24.39 -28.53
CA VAL A 159 5.56 -23.09 -28.52
C VAL A 159 4.08 -23.23 -28.92
N THR A 160 3.76 -24.26 -29.71
CA THR A 160 2.41 -24.57 -30.19
C THR A 160 1.47 -25.17 -29.14
N ASP A 161 1.95 -26.01 -28.21
CA ASP A 161 1.11 -26.59 -27.16
C ASP A 161 0.94 -25.65 -25.97
N GLY A 162 1.95 -24.82 -25.70
CA GLY A 162 1.88 -23.76 -24.68
C GLY A 162 0.79 -22.72 -25.00
N SER A 163 0.71 -22.27 -26.26
CA SER A 163 -0.30 -21.30 -26.69
C SER A 163 -1.72 -21.83 -26.54
N LYS A 164 -2.00 -23.05 -27.04
CA LYS A 164 -3.35 -23.63 -26.96
C LYS A 164 -3.79 -23.85 -25.51
N ARG A 165 -2.87 -24.30 -24.64
CA ARG A 165 -3.17 -24.47 -23.21
C ARG A 165 -3.38 -23.13 -22.51
N ALA A 166 -2.59 -22.10 -22.85
CA ALA A 166 -2.79 -20.75 -22.34
C ALA A 166 -4.14 -20.16 -22.79
N ASP A 167 -4.52 -20.32 -24.06
CA ASP A 167 -5.82 -19.88 -24.57
C ASP A 167 -6.98 -20.61 -23.88
N GLN A 168 -6.88 -21.93 -23.69
CA GLN A 168 -7.89 -22.71 -22.97
C GLN A 168 -8.03 -22.28 -21.50
N VAL A 169 -6.90 -22.07 -20.82
CA VAL A 169 -6.90 -21.61 -19.43
C VAL A 169 -7.42 -20.18 -19.34
N SER A 170 -7.08 -19.32 -20.28
CA SER A 170 -7.61 -17.95 -20.40
C SER A 170 -9.13 -17.97 -20.53
N GLN A 171 -9.66 -18.74 -21.48
CA GLN A 171 -11.11 -18.91 -21.65
C GLN A 171 -11.77 -19.50 -20.40
N MET A 172 -11.14 -20.45 -19.72
CA MET A 172 -11.66 -21.00 -18.46
C MET A 172 -11.68 -19.96 -17.34
N VAL A 173 -10.59 -19.22 -17.13
CA VAL A 173 -10.49 -18.17 -16.11
C VAL A 173 -11.54 -17.10 -16.38
N SER A 174 -11.63 -16.55 -17.60
CA SER A 174 -12.65 -15.56 -17.94
C SER A 174 -14.07 -16.08 -17.71
N LYS A 175 -14.36 -17.32 -18.14
CA LYS A 175 -15.68 -17.95 -17.96
C LYS A 175 -16.06 -18.16 -16.50
N TYR A 176 -15.13 -18.65 -15.67
CA TYR A 176 -15.42 -18.94 -14.26
C TYR A 176 -15.29 -17.72 -13.36
N LEU A 177 -14.44 -16.75 -13.72
CA LEU A 177 -14.28 -15.52 -12.97
C LEU A 177 -15.55 -14.67 -13.03
N ALA A 178 -16.11 -14.45 -14.23
CA ALA A 178 -17.38 -13.73 -14.37
C ALA A 178 -18.50 -14.41 -13.58
N LYS A 179 -18.58 -15.75 -13.59
CA LYS A 179 -19.54 -16.52 -12.80
C LYS A 179 -19.28 -16.45 -11.30
N ALA A 180 -18.02 -16.50 -10.88
CA ALA A 180 -17.64 -16.39 -9.47
C ALA A 180 -18.00 -15.00 -8.94
N ILE A 181 -17.69 -13.94 -9.68
CA ILE A 181 -18.06 -12.57 -9.32
C ILE A 181 -19.59 -12.43 -9.27
N ALA A 182 -20.31 -12.92 -10.28
CA ALA A 182 -21.78 -12.91 -10.28
C ALA A 182 -22.38 -13.76 -9.15
N SER A 183 -21.69 -14.80 -8.65
CA SER A 183 -22.17 -15.55 -7.48
C SER A 183 -21.97 -14.82 -6.16
N LEU A 184 -20.91 -14.00 -6.07
CA LEU A 184 -20.72 -13.10 -4.93
C LEU A 184 -21.87 -12.08 -4.92
N GLU A 185 -22.34 -11.66 -6.10
CA GLU A 185 -23.54 -10.82 -6.27
C GLU A 185 -24.85 -11.53 -5.89
N ILE A 186 -25.03 -12.82 -6.26
CA ILE A 186 -26.19 -13.63 -5.84
C ILE A 186 -26.27 -13.71 -4.31
N LEU A 187 -25.13 -13.60 -3.62
CA LEU A 187 -25.04 -13.60 -2.17
C LEU A 187 -25.11 -12.19 -1.60
N ARG A 188 -26.15 -11.42 -2.01
CA ARG A 188 -26.66 -10.13 -1.48
C ARG A 188 -26.56 -9.89 0.04
N ARG A 189 -26.19 -10.89 0.82
CA ARG A 189 -25.89 -10.83 2.26
C ARG A 189 -24.55 -10.21 2.60
N VAL A 190 -23.59 -10.13 1.67
CA VAL A 190 -22.28 -9.52 1.95
C VAL A 190 -22.10 -8.26 1.12
N GLU A 191 -21.98 -7.12 1.80
CA GLU A 191 -21.61 -5.86 1.19
C GLU A 191 -20.11 -5.95 0.84
N LEU A 192 -19.80 -6.22 -0.43
CA LEU A 192 -18.43 -6.13 -0.91
C LEU A 192 -18.01 -4.66 -0.80
N GLU A 193 -17.16 -4.33 0.17
CA GLU A 193 -16.76 -2.95 0.43
C GLU A 193 -15.59 -2.51 -0.46
N GLU A 194 -14.73 -3.45 -0.87
CA GLU A 194 -13.48 -3.16 -1.55
C GLU A 194 -13.21 -4.09 -2.73
N LEU A 195 -13.01 -3.49 -3.91
CA LEU A 195 -12.61 -4.17 -5.13
C LEU A 195 -11.24 -3.67 -5.58
N ARG A 196 -10.28 -4.59 -5.74
CA ARG A 196 -8.96 -4.30 -6.32
C ARG A 196 -8.75 -5.12 -7.58
N LEU A 197 -8.44 -4.44 -8.68
CA LEU A 197 -8.18 -5.04 -9.99
C LEU A 197 -6.75 -4.71 -10.41
N THR A 198 -5.95 -5.72 -10.70
CA THR A 198 -4.61 -5.56 -11.27
C THR A 198 -4.52 -6.30 -12.59
N PHE A 199 -4.21 -5.57 -13.65
CA PHE A 199 -4.02 -6.09 -15.00
C PHE A 199 -2.53 -6.36 -15.21
N SER A 200 -2.14 -7.32 -16.05
CA SER A 200 -0.72 -7.70 -16.24
C SER A 200 -0.16 -7.29 -17.61
N ASP A 201 -0.97 -7.33 -18.66
CA ASP A 201 -0.48 -7.41 -20.05
C ASP A 201 -1.13 -6.39 -20.99
N GLY A 202 -2.09 -5.62 -20.47
CA GLY A 202 -2.68 -4.49 -21.17
C GLY A 202 -3.64 -4.83 -22.29
N SER A 203 -4.13 -6.06 -22.39
CA SER A 203 -5.30 -6.37 -23.21
C SER A 203 -6.56 -6.41 -22.32
N PHE A 204 -7.65 -5.86 -22.84
CA PHE A 204 -8.91 -5.71 -22.09
C PHE A 204 -10.01 -6.53 -22.79
N SER A 205 -10.36 -7.69 -22.23
CA SER A 205 -11.43 -8.54 -22.77
C SER A 205 -12.81 -8.01 -22.38
N GLU A 206 -13.71 -7.79 -23.36
CA GLU A 206 -15.07 -7.25 -23.14
C GLU A 206 -15.89 -8.07 -22.12
N ASP A 207 -15.62 -9.37 -21.98
CA ASP A 207 -16.40 -10.30 -21.16
C ASP A 207 -16.13 -10.20 -19.65
N ILE A 208 -15.01 -9.60 -19.22
CA ILE A 208 -14.63 -9.50 -17.80
C ILE A 208 -15.59 -8.53 -17.05
N PHE A 209 -16.41 -7.75 -17.75
CA PHE A 209 -16.98 -6.50 -17.24
C PHE A 209 -18.46 -6.50 -16.90
N SER A 210 -19.03 -7.64 -16.52
CA SER A 210 -20.26 -7.64 -15.72
C SER A 210 -20.09 -7.06 -14.29
N LEU A 211 -18.97 -6.36 -14.01
CA LEU A 211 -18.67 -5.72 -12.73
C LEU A 211 -19.63 -4.58 -12.38
N SER A 212 -20.33 -4.00 -13.37
CA SER A 212 -21.35 -2.97 -13.16
C SER A 212 -22.50 -3.43 -12.27
N LYS A 213 -22.66 -4.75 -12.09
CA LYS A 213 -23.65 -5.32 -11.17
C LYS A 213 -23.18 -5.37 -9.71
N ILE A 214 -21.89 -5.18 -9.45
CA ILE A 214 -21.37 -5.10 -8.10
C ILE A 214 -21.87 -3.78 -7.50
N THR A 215 -22.60 -3.87 -6.40
CA THR A 215 -23.15 -2.74 -5.65
C THR A 215 -22.61 -2.72 -4.22
N GLY A 216 -22.70 -1.59 -3.53
CA GLY A 216 -22.23 -1.43 -2.15
C GLY A 216 -20.72 -1.17 -1.99
N LEU A 217 -19.97 -1.02 -3.08
CA LEU A 217 -18.54 -0.70 -3.03
C LEU A 217 -18.30 0.65 -2.37
N ARG A 218 -17.31 0.67 -1.48
CA ARG A 218 -16.76 1.87 -0.86
C ARG A 218 -15.39 2.21 -1.42
N LYS A 219 -14.61 1.19 -1.82
CA LYS A 219 -13.27 1.36 -2.37
C LYS A 219 -13.13 0.62 -3.70
N LEU A 220 -12.62 1.32 -4.69
CA LEU A 220 -12.25 0.77 -5.99
C LEU A 220 -10.78 1.09 -6.26
N SER A 221 -9.96 0.08 -6.51
CA SER A 221 -8.56 0.24 -6.90
C SER A 221 -8.27 -0.49 -8.21
N ILE A 222 -7.70 0.21 -9.17
CA ILE A 222 -7.45 -0.29 -10.52
C ILE A 222 -5.98 -0.02 -10.84
N TYR A 223 -5.24 -1.08 -11.17
CA TYR A 223 -3.81 -1.04 -11.47
C TYR A 223 -3.56 -1.56 -12.88
N LEU A 224 -3.05 -0.69 -13.74
CA LEU A 224 -2.91 -0.86 -15.19
C LEU A 224 -1.42 -0.68 -15.55
N PRO A 225 -0.54 -1.64 -15.24
CA PRO A 225 0.89 -1.48 -15.43
C PRO A 225 1.28 -1.33 -16.91
N ARG A 226 0.42 -1.75 -17.85
CA ARG A 226 0.62 -1.66 -19.30
C ARG A 226 -0.75 -1.49 -19.95
N LEU A 227 -0.94 -0.46 -20.76
CA LEU A 227 -2.08 -0.30 -21.67
C LEU A 227 -1.51 0.37 -22.92
N ASN A 228 -1.43 -0.39 -24.00
CA ASN A 228 -0.79 0.08 -25.24
C ASN A 228 -1.82 0.57 -26.26
N ASP A 229 -3.06 0.11 -26.17
CA ASP A 229 -4.14 0.49 -27.08
C ASP A 229 -5.05 1.55 -26.45
N PRO A 230 -5.21 2.73 -27.09
CA PRO A 230 -6.21 3.72 -26.69
C PRO A 230 -7.64 3.15 -26.55
N ALA A 231 -8.01 2.15 -27.37
CA ALA A 231 -9.32 1.53 -27.31
C ALA A 231 -9.56 0.78 -26.00
N ASP A 232 -8.54 0.10 -25.47
CA ASP A 232 -8.62 -0.60 -24.18
C ASP A 232 -8.81 0.38 -23.02
N TYR A 233 -8.19 1.55 -23.11
CA TYR A 233 -8.38 2.62 -22.12
C TYR A 233 -9.81 3.17 -22.14
N MET A 234 -10.39 3.35 -23.33
CA MET A 234 -11.79 3.78 -23.47
C MET A 234 -12.79 2.74 -22.93
N ARG A 235 -12.53 1.45 -23.16
CA ARG A 235 -13.34 0.34 -22.60
C ARG A 235 -13.26 0.30 -21.08
N LEU A 236 -12.06 0.49 -20.54
CA LEU A 236 -11.85 0.60 -19.10
C LEU A 236 -12.58 1.81 -18.52
N ALA A 237 -12.47 2.98 -19.15
CA ALA A 237 -13.16 4.18 -18.70
C ALA A 237 -14.68 3.94 -18.61
N THR A 238 -15.26 3.32 -19.65
CA THR A 238 -16.68 2.96 -19.70
C THR A 238 -17.05 2.01 -18.56
N THR A 239 -16.24 0.97 -18.33
CA THR A 239 -16.43 0.02 -17.23
C THR A 239 -16.35 0.72 -15.87
N CYS A 240 -15.34 1.55 -15.66
CA CYS A 240 -15.13 2.26 -14.40
C CYS A 240 -16.30 3.19 -14.12
N ASN A 241 -16.79 3.89 -15.15
CA ASN A 241 -17.99 4.70 -15.05
C ASN A 241 -19.19 3.88 -14.56
N GLU A 242 -19.49 2.74 -15.20
CA GLU A 242 -20.61 1.89 -14.77
C GLU A 242 -20.48 1.43 -13.31
N ILE A 243 -19.28 1.02 -12.89
CA ILE A 243 -19.02 0.65 -11.48
C ILE A 243 -19.24 1.85 -10.56
N ILE A 244 -18.72 3.03 -10.91
CA ILE A 244 -18.82 4.24 -10.06
C ILE A 244 -20.29 4.66 -9.94
N LEU A 245 -21.05 4.68 -11.04
CA LEU A 245 -22.49 5.00 -11.03
C LEU A 245 -23.31 3.96 -10.27
N GLY A 246 -22.95 2.68 -10.35
CA GLY A 246 -23.60 1.61 -9.58
C GLY A 246 -23.30 1.67 -8.08
N ASN A 247 -22.32 2.48 -7.65
CA ASN A 247 -21.83 2.53 -6.28
C ASN A 247 -21.81 3.97 -5.73
N PRO A 248 -22.99 4.57 -5.42
CA PRO A 248 -23.07 5.94 -4.91
C PRO A 248 -22.44 6.15 -3.52
N SER A 249 -22.09 5.06 -2.83
CA SER A 249 -21.36 5.08 -1.54
C SER A 249 -19.84 4.99 -1.70
N LEU A 250 -19.33 4.98 -2.94
CA LEU A 250 -17.90 4.92 -3.22
C LEU A 250 -17.20 6.16 -2.63
N ASP A 251 -16.34 5.93 -1.65
CA ASP A 251 -15.59 6.97 -0.94
C ASP A 251 -14.09 6.97 -1.29
N ARG A 252 -13.57 5.90 -1.90
CA ARG A 252 -12.17 5.81 -2.37
C ARG A 252 -12.08 5.29 -3.79
N LEU A 253 -11.40 6.05 -4.64
CA LEU A 253 -11.05 5.65 -5.99
C LEU A 253 -9.53 5.74 -6.17
N THR A 254 -8.92 4.64 -6.59
CA THR A 254 -7.51 4.56 -6.95
C THR A 254 -7.37 4.04 -8.37
N ILE A 255 -6.70 4.80 -9.23
CA ILE A 255 -6.36 4.42 -10.59
C ILE A 255 -4.86 4.63 -10.75
N VAL A 256 -4.15 3.55 -11.05
CA VAL A 256 -2.71 3.56 -11.30
C VAL A 256 -2.46 3.07 -12.71
N GLY A 257 -1.96 3.94 -13.58
CA GLY A 257 -1.67 3.66 -14.98
C GLY A 257 -0.23 3.20 -15.25
N PRO A 258 0.12 2.99 -16.53
CA PRO A 258 1.49 2.80 -16.96
C PRO A 258 2.22 4.15 -16.99
N GLN A 259 3.51 4.17 -16.63
CA GLN A 259 4.33 5.40 -16.58
C GLN A 259 4.46 6.12 -17.93
N GLU A 260 4.15 5.44 -19.04
CA GLU A 260 4.31 5.90 -20.42
C GLU A 260 2.97 5.94 -21.18
N GLN A 261 1.92 6.52 -20.59
CA GLN A 261 0.69 6.78 -21.34
C GLN A 261 0.90 7.85 -22.42
N ILE A 262 0.16 7.68 -23.52
CA ILE A 262 0.16 8.57 -24.69
C ILE A 262 -1.15 9.39 -24.78
N VAL A 263 -2.23 8.92 -24.16
CA VAL A 263 -3.57 9.51 -24.33
C VAL A 263 -3.98 10.29 -23.09
N SER A 264 -4.09 11.61 -23.20
CA SER A 264 -4.76 12.44 -22.20
C SER A 264 -6.27 12.36 -22.38
N MET A 265 -7.00 12.22 -21.27
CA MET A 265 -8.44 12.43 -21.26
C MET A 265 -8.84 13.18 -20.00
N THR A 266 -9.94 13.93 -20.06
CA THR A 266 -10.48 14.53 -18.85
C THR A 266 -11.17 13.48 -17.99
N PHE A 267 -11.19 13.71 -16.67
CA PHE A 267 -11.87 12.85 -15.74
C PHE A 267 -13.38 12.85 -15.97
N HIS A 268 -13.95 13.94 -16.50
CA HIS A 268 -15.33 13.97 -16.97
C HIS A 268 -15.56 12.95 -18.09
N HIS A 269 -14.65 12.89 -19.08
CA HIS A 269 -14.75 11.90 -20.14
C HIS A 269 -14.58 10.47 -19.61
N PHE A 270 -13.67 10.27 -18.64
CA PHE A 270 -13.46 8.99 -17.98
C PHE A 270 -14.71 8.50 -17.23
N LEU A 271 -15.38 9.39 -16.51
CA LEU A 271 -16.64 9.12 -15.80
C LEU A 271 -17.87 9.15 -16.72
N GLY A 272 -17.74 9.47 -18.00
CA GLY A 272 -18.90 9.61 -18.89
C GLY A 272 -19.95 10.60 -18.38
N ARG A 273 -21.24 10.26 -18.54
CA ARG A 273 -22.36 11.11 -18.14
C ARG A 273 -22.74 10.86 -16.69
N PHE A 274 -22.36 11.77 -15.78
CA PHE A 274 -22.90 11.82 -14.42
C PHE A 274 -24.07 12.82 -14.32
N ASP A 275 -25.02 12.52 -13.44
CA ASP A 275 -26.09 13.45 -13.10
C ASP A 275 -25.54 14.55 -12.19
N VAL A 276 -25.55 15.79 -12.68
CA VAL A 276 -25.07 16.97 -11.95
C VAL A 276 -25.81 17.16 -10.63
N ALA A 277 -27.02 16.60 -10.49
CA ALA A 277 -27.82 16.68 -9.26
C ALA A 277 -27.27 15.85 -8.08
N SER A 278 -26.40 14.86 -8.34
CA SER A 278 -25.93 13.91 -7.32
C SER A 278 -24.39 13.87 -7.26
N PRO A 279 -23.73 14.78 -6.52
CA PRO A 279 -22.28 14.79 -6.41
C PRO A 279 -21.74 13.48 -5.84
N LEU A 280 -20.56 13.11 -6.29
CA LEU A 280 -19.87 11.91 -5.83
C LEU A 280 -19.46 12.07 -4.38
N LYS A 281 -19.63 11.01 -3.58
CA LYS A 281 -19.21 10.97 -2.17
C LYS A 281 -17.73 10.58 -2.01
N LEU A 282 -16.93 10.79 -3.06
CA LEU A 282 -15.51 10.45 -3.08
C LEU A 282 -14.75 11.31 -2.07
N LEU A 283 -14.19 10.67 -1.04
CA LEU A 283 -13.35 11.30 -0.02
C LEU A 283 -11.88 11.22 -0.40
N HIS A 284 -11.46 10.14 -1.07
CA HIS A 284 -10.08 9.92 -1.49
C HIS A 284 -9.98 9.57 -2.98
N LEU A 285 -9.14 10.31 -3.68
CA LEU A 285 -8.85 10.11 -5.09
C LEU A 285 -7.33 9.96 -5.28
N ARG A 286 -6.90 8.83 -5.83
CA ARG A 286 -5.51 8.57 -6.21
C ARG A 286 -5.45 8.29 -7.71
N LEU A 287 -4.78 9.17 -8.44
CA LEU A 287 -4.56 9.08 -9.88
C LEU A 287 -3.05 9.11 -10.12
N GLN A 288 -2.44 7.95 -10.31
CA GLN A 288 -0.99 7.85 -10.49
C GLN A 288 -0.64 7.27 -11.84
N ASN A 289 0.40 7.79 -12.49
CA ASN A 289 0.80 7.33 -13.83
C ASN A 289 -0.37 7.33 -14.84
N VAL A 290 -1.37 8.20 -14.63
CA VAL A 290 -2.51 8.35 -15.54
C VAL A 290 -2.56 9.78 -16.07
N MET A 291 -2.95 9.92 -17.32
CA MET A 291 -3.21 11.22 -17.95
C MET A 291 -4.71 11.54 -17.81
N LEU A 292 -5.14 11.77 -16.56
CA LEU A 292 -6.51 12.15 -16.22
C LEU A 292 -6.54 13.58 -15.70
N GLU A 293 -7.09 14.50 -16.49
CA GLU A 293 -7.21 15.92 -16.15
C GLU A 293 -8.49 16.18 -15.36
N LEU A 294 -8.40 16.86 -14.21
CA LEU A 294 -9.59 17.31 -13.47
C LEU A 294 -10.06 18.65 -14.03
N ASP A 295 -11.22 18.66 -14.68
CA ASP A 295 -11.78 19.85 -15.34
C ASP A 295 -12.84 20.56 -14.48
N ALA A 296 -13.27 21.74 -14.95
CA ALA A 296 -14.31 22.56 -14.32
C ALA A 296 -15.67 21.86 -14.17
N ILE A 297 -15.93 20.83 -14.98
CA ILE A 297 -17.18 20.05 -14.95
C ILE A 297 -17.12 19.01 -13.84
N THR A 298 -15.96 18.37 -13.68
CA THR A 298 -15.71 17.31 -12.70
C THR A 298 -15.62 17.84 -11.27
N LEU A 299 -14.87 18.92 -11.05
CA LEU A 299 -14.51 19.36 -9.70
C LEU A 299 -15.71 19.64 -8.78
N PRO A 300 -16.82 20.28 -9.24
CA PRO A 300 -18.01 20.43 -8.41
C PRO A 300 -18.60 19.10 -7.90
N GLN A 301 -18.43 18.01 -8.65
CA GLN A 301 -18.88 16.68 -8.25
C GLN A 301 -17.97 16.04 -7.18
N LEU A 302 -16.76 16.57 -6.98
CA LEU A 302 -15.78 16.10 -6.01
C LEU A 302 -15.76 17.00 -4.76
N SER A 303 -16.86 17.66 -4.44
CA SER A 303 -16.98 18.57 -3.28
C SER A 303 -16.68 17.91 -1.92
N SER A 304 -16.83 16.58 -1.83
CA SER A 304 -16.50 15.80 -0.62
C SER A 304 -15.01 15.40 -0.52
N LEU A 305 -14.19 15.73 -1.52
CA LEU A 305 -12.82 15.25 -1.60
C LEU A 305 -11.94 15.86 -0.50
N THR A 306 -11.30 14.99 0.28
CA THR A 306 -10.38 15.39 1.37
C THR A 306 -8.95 14.92 1.14
N SER A 307 -8.74 13.98 0.21
CA SER A 307 -7.45 13.38 -0.06
C SER A 307 -7.23 13.23 -1.56
N LEU A 308 -6.13 13.78 -2.04
CA LEU A 308 -5.75 13.74 -3.46
C LEU A 308 -4.29 13.28 -3.60
N ASP A 309 -4.05 12.25 -4.41
CA ASP A 309 -2.71 11.75 -4.73
C ASP A 309 -2.54 11.69 -6.26
N LEU A 310 -1.76 12.61 -6.80
CA LEU A 310 -1.44 12.76 -8.23
C LEU A 310 0.02 12.42 -8.55
N ARG A 311 0.70 11.66 -7.68
CA ARG A 311 2.12 11.35 -7.90
C ARG A 311 2.35 10.53 -9.16
N ASN A 312 3.45 10.76 -9.84
CA ASN A 312 3.83 10.19 -11.13
C ASN A 312 2.89 10.52 -12.30
N SER A 313 1.98 11.48 -12.16
CA SER A 313 1.11 11.89 -13.27
C SER A 313 1.79 12.98 -14.08
N ARG A 314 2.00 12.72 -15.39
CA ARG A 314 2.73 13.63 -16.29
C ARG A 314 2.03 14.98 -16.44
N HIS A 315 0.69 14.95 -16.45
CA HIS A 315 -0.14 16.14 -16.39
C HIS A 315 -0.50 16.38 -14.93
N ASN A 316 0.18 17.33 -14.31
CA ASN A 316 -0.31 17.88 -13.07
C ASN A 316 -1.51 18.77 -13.36
N LEU A 317 -2.27 19.07 -12.32
CA LEU A 317 -3.31 20.06 -12.38
C LEU A 317 -2.72 21.35 -12.94
N ASP A 318 -3.37 21.86 -13.99
CA ASP A 318 -3.02 23.16 -14.53
C ASP A 318 -3.28 24.24 -13.47
N ASP A 319 -2.75 25.43 -13.75
CA ASP A 319 -2.88 26.57 -12.87
C ASP A 319 -4.36 26.97 -12.65
N GLU A 320 -5.23 26.67 -13.63
CA GLU A 320 -6.67 26.90 -13.57
C GLU A 320 -7.39 25.93 -12.62
N ALA A 321 -7.02 24.65 -12.62
CA ALA A 321 -7.60 23.63 -11.75
C ALA A 321 -7.49 23.99 -10.27
N TRP A 322 -6.36 24.54 -9.81
CA TRP A 322 -6.25 25.01 -8.41
C TRP A 322 -7.23 26.13 -8.07
N GLY A 323 -7.50 27.03 -9.03
CA GLY A 323 -8.55 28.04 -8.90
C GLY A 323 -9.95 27.43 -8.82
N LEU A 324 -10.18 26.33 -9.54
CA LEU A 324 -11.44 25.57 -9.49
C LEU A 324 -11.62 24.80 -8.18
N PHE A 325 -10.55 24.22 -7.61
CA PHE A 325 -10.59 23.62 -6.27
C PHE A 325 -11.00 24.66 -5.22
N LEU A 326 -10.44 25.87 -5.32
CA LEU A 326 -10.77 26.98 -4.44
C LEU A 326 -12.23 27.42 -4.60
N SER A 327 -12.70 27.64 -5.83
CA SER A 327 -14.07 28.09 -6.09
C SER A 327 -15.13 27.04 -5.72
N ALA A 328 -14.80 25.75 -5.86
CA ALA A 328 -15.63 24.64 -5.41
C ALA A 328 -15.62 24.45 -3.87
N GLY A 329 -14.79 25.20 -3.14
CA GLY A 329 -14.68 25.10 -1.68
C GLY A 329 -14.06 23.79 -1.20
N ILE A 330 -13.35 23.07 -2.08
CA ILE A 330 -12.72 21.80 -1.73
C ILE A 330 -11.48 22.08 -0.88
N ARG A 331 -11.43 21.49 0.32
CA ARG A 331 -10.32 21.66 1.26
C ARG A 331 -9.64 20.32 1.50
N LEU A 332 -8.48 20.12 0.89
CA LEU A 332 -7.74 18.89 1.00
C LEU A 332 -7.02 18.79 2.36
N VAL A 333 -7.27 17.70 3.08
CA VAL A 333 -6.60 17.33 4.32
C VAL A 333 -5.30 16.56 4.02
N SER A 334 -5.25 15.85 2.89
CA SER A 334 -4.08 15.11 2.42
C SER A 334 -3.82 15.41 0.95
N LEU A 335 -2.61 15.84 0.61
CA LEU A 335 -2.21 16.12 -0.76
C LEU A 335 -0.87 15.47 -1.08
N SER A 336 -0.81 14.71 -2.16
CA SER A 336 0.42 14.16 -2.73
C SER A 336 0.51 14.52 -4.21
N ILE A 337 1.58 15.18 -4.64
CA ILE A 337 1.72 15.71 -6.01
C ILE A 337 3.16 15.67 -6.49
N ASP A 338 3.36 15.78 -7.80
CA ASP A 338 4.68 15.79 -8.42
C ASP A 338 5.14 17.16 -8.88
N ILE A 339 4.24 18.11 -9.19
CA ILE A 339 4.64 19.46 -9.62
C ILE A 339 4.22 20.48 -8.58
N PHE A 340 5.18 21.34 -8.26
CA PHE A 340 5.04 22.43 -7.33
C PHE A 340 4.89 23.75 -8.10
N THR A 341 3.72 24.39 -8.02
CA THR A 341 3.41 25.65 -8.74
C THR A 341 2.95 26.76 -7.82
N ARG A 342 2.99 28.01 -8.31
CA ARG A 342 2.48 29.18 -7.58
C ARG A 342 0.97 29.09 -7.29
N PRO A 343 0.10 28.65 -8.21
CA PRO A 343 -1.34 28.54 -7.93
C PRO A 343 -1.67 27.48 -6.89
N LEU A 344 -0.94 26.36 -6.86
CA LEU A 344 -1.01 25.40 -5.76
C LEU A 344 -0.73 26.08 -4.41
N LEU A 345 0.33 26.89 -4.33
CA LEU A 345 0.68 27.60 -3.10
C LEU A 345 -0.41 28.60 -2.68
N GLY A 346 -1.03 29.28 -3.65
CA GLY A 346 -2.20 30.12 -3.43
C GLY A 346 -3.38 29.32 -2.87
N TYR A 347 -3.65 28.14 -3.44
CA TYR A 347 -4.68 27.22 -2.95
C TYR A 347 -4.39 26.75 -1.52
N LEU A 348 -3.19 26.27 -1.21
CA LEU A 348 -2.82 25.83 0.14
C LEU A 348 -2.86 26.99 1.15
N SER A 349 -2.53 28.21 0.74
CA SER A 349 -2.62 29.41 1.59
C SER A 349 -4.06 29.88 1.86
N SER A 350 -5.05 29.36 1.14
CA SER A 350 -6.45 29.78 1.26
C SER A 350 -7.19 29.12 2.42
N PHE A 351 -6.63 28.06 3.03
CA PHE A 351 -7.26 27.33 4.12
C PHE A 351 -6.22 26.82 5.13
N SER A 352 -6.68 26.42 6.32
CA SER A 352 -5.87 25.69 7.30
C SER A 352 -6.47 24.30 7.54
N GLY A 353 -5.74 23.40 8.20
CA GLY A 353 -6.21 22.02 8.43
C GLY A 353 -5.56 20.94 7.55
N LEU A 354 -4.56 21.28 6.73
CA LEU A 354 -3.76 20.30 6.02
C LEU A 354 -3.02 19.40 7.01
N LEU A 355 -3.22 18.09 6.90
CA LEU A 355 -2.64 17.07 7.78
C LEU A 355 -1.45 16.36 7.15
N ARG A 356 -1.51 16.11 5.83
CA ARG A 356 -0.44 15.49 5.06
C ARG A 356 -0.14 16.28 3.78
N LEU A 357 1.14 16.57 3.57
CA LEU A 357 1.64 17.13 2.32
C LEU A 357 2.83 16.31 1.81
N THR A 358 2.73 15.82 0.58
CA THR A 358 3.83 15.16 -0.13
C THR A 358 4.05 15.86 -1.47
N ILE A 359 5.23 16.42 -1.65
CA ILE A 359 5.68 17.02 -2.91
C ILE A 359 6.83 16.16 -3.42
N GLN A 360 6.67 15.60 -4.62
CA GLN A 360 7.69 14.82 -5.30
C GLN A 360 8.12 15.50 -6.61
N ASP A 361 8.92 16.57 -6.53
CA ASP A 361 9.30 17.35 -7.70
C ASP A 361 10.22 16.57 -8.66
N ARG A 362 9.68 16.22 -9.83
CA ARG A 362 10.37 15.45 -10.88
C ARG A 362 10.62 16.20 -12.16
N HIS A 363 10.01 17.36 -12.35
CA HIS A 363 9.88 17.94 -13.69
C HIS A 363 10.42 19.37 -13.79
N LYS A 364 10.48 20.13 -12.70
CA LYS A 364 10.96 21.50 -12.74
C LYS A 364 11.74 21.86 -11.47
N ILE A 365 12.66 22.80 -11.58
CA ILE A 365 13.25 23.45 -10.42
C ILE A 365 12.25 24.56 -10.03
N PRO A 366 11.66 24.54 -8.83
CA PRO A 366 10.86 25.66 -8.33
C PRO A 366 11.68 26.95 -8.37
N ALA A 367 11.03 28.08 -8.61
CA ALA A 367 11.68 29.36 -8.33
C ALA A 367 11.95 29.48 -6.83
N CYS A 368 13.08 30.09 -6.44
CA CYS A 368 13.43 30.35 -5.04
C CYS A 368 12.28 31.02 -4.26
N ASP A 369 11.57 31.95 -4.90
CA ASP A 369 10.44 32.68 -4.30
C ASP A 369 9.27 31.76 -3.91
N ASP A 370 9.06 30.67 -4.65
CA ASP A 370 7.99 29.71 -4.35
C ASP A 370 8.37 28.81 -3.17
N ALA A 371 9.64 28.40 -3.08
CA ALA A 371 10.14 27.69 -1.90
C ALA A 371 10.02 28.56 -0.64
N ASN A 372 10.46 29.82 -0.71
CA ASN A 372 10.31 30.78 0.39
C ASN A 372 8.84 30.95 0.78
N TYR A 373 7.93 31.07 -0.20
CA TYR A 373 6.51 31.22 0.09
C TYR A 373 5.89 29.98 0.75
N LEU A 374 6.29 28.77 0.35
CA LEU A 374 5.89 27.54 1.05
C LEU A 374 6.30 27.58 2.52
N PHE A 375 7.58 27.84 2.79
CA PHE A 375 8.11 27.73 4.15
C PHE A 375 7.73 28.89 5.07
N LEU A 376 7.59 30.10 4.53
CA LEU A 376 7.32 31.31 5.31
C LEU A 376 5.82 31.66 5.38
N THR A 377 5.00 31.15 4.45
CA THR A 377 3.56 31.46 4.41
C THR A 377 2.69 30.22 4.59
N VAL A 378 2.85 29.19 3.74
CA VAL A 378 1.95 28.02 3.71
C VAL A 378 2.13 27.11 4.92
N ILE A 379 3.35 26.66 5.21
CA ILE A 379 3.62 25.73 6.32
C ILE A 379 3.19 26.31 7.68
N PRO A 380 3.50 27.58 8.02
CA PRO A 380 3.01 28.22 9.24
C PRO A 380 1.49 28.23 9.39
N LEU A 381 0.75 28.39 8.28
CA LEU A 381 -0.72 28.37 8.27
C LEU A 381 -1.28 27.01 8.71
N HIS A 382 -0.55 25.93 8.45
CA HIS A 382 -0.94 24.56 8.79
C HIS A 382 -0.24 24.01 10.05
N LYS A 383 0.45 24.86 10.82
CA LYS A 383 1.29 24.42 11.95
C LYS A 383 0.58 23.53 12.98
N GLU A 384 -0.71 23.79 13.24
CA GLU A 384 -1.49 23.04 14.22
C GLU A 384 -2.01 21.70 13.68
N SER A 385 -2.18 21.57 12.36
CA SER A 385 -2.81 20.39 11.75
C SER A 385 -1.80 19.44 11.11
N LEU A 386 -0.67 19.96 10.61
CA LEU A 386 0.27 19.22 9.79
C LEU A 386 1.00 18.17 10.62
N LYS A 387 0.78 16.89 10.28
CA LYS A 387 1.39 15.73 10.92
C LYS A 387 2.45 15.06 10.07
N GLU A 388 2.31 15.16 8.76
CA GLU A 388 3.18 14.52 7.80
C GLU A 388 3.58 15.48 6.68
N LEU A 389 4.88 15.66 6.48
CA LEU A 389 5.43 16.54 5.47
C LEU A 389 6.57 15.83 4.74
N TYR A 390 6.44 15.65 3.44
CA TYR A 390 7.43 14.99 2.60
C TYR A 390 7.79 15.88 1.41
N LEU A 391 9.04 16.31 1.33
CA LEU A 391 9.56 17.22 0.32
C LEU A 391 10.68 16.51 -0.44
N PHE A 392 10.30 15.77 -1.48
CA PHE A 392 11.22 14.98 -2.28
C PHE A 392 11.47 15.65 -3.62
N CYS A 393 12.64 16.22 -3.79
CA CYS A 393 13.05 16.80 -5.06
C CYS A 393 14.02 15.85 -5.76
N THR A 394 13.79 15.64 -7.05
CA THR A 394 14.67 14.83 -7.90
C THR A 394 15.94 15.62 -8.16
N PHE A 395 15.83 16.90 -8.53
CA PHE A 395 16.99 17.75 -8.79
C PHE A 395 17.39 18.53 -7.54
N PRO A 396 18.68 18.91 -7.39
CA PRO A 396 19.08 19.94 -6.44
C PRO A 396 18.31 21.21 -6.78
N CYS A 397 17.40 21.62 -5.90
CA CYS A 397 16.64 22.85 -6.04
C CYS A 397 16.54 23.55 -4.69
N ASP A 398 16.10 24.81 -4.72
CA ASP A 398 16.04 25.65 -3.53
C ASP A 398 15.17 25.04 -2.41
N LEU A 399 14.14 24.24 -2.74
CA LEU A 399 13.36 23.48 -1.76
C LEU A 399 14.23 22.59 -0.85
N SER A 400 15.35 22.08 -1.36
CA SER A 400 16.24 21.16 -0.64
C SER A 400 17.20 21.85 0.34
N LEU A 401 17.32 23.18 0.30
CA LEU A 401 18.16 23.97 1.21
C LEU A 401 17.36 24.99 2.02
N ASP A 402 16.32 25.58 1.43
CA ASP A 402 15.51 26.63 2.06
C ASP A 402 14.62 26.12 3.20
N TRP A 403 14.40 24.80 3.30
CA TRP A 403 13.74 24.22 4.47
C TRP A 403 14.51 24.50 5.77
N LEU A 404 15.83 24.79 5.71
CA LEU A 404 16.60 25.26 6.87
C LEU A 404 16.18 26.66 7.34
N LYS A 405 15.79 27.55 6.40
CA LYS A 405 15.35 28.92 6.72
C LYS A 405 13.98 28.92 7.39
N GLY A 406 13.07 28.06 6.91
CA GLY A 406 11.74 27.91 7.50
C GLY A 406 11.70 26.99 8.72
N ASN A 407 12.55 25.97 8.76
CA ASN A 407 12.55 24.91 9.76
C ASN A 407 11.13 24.38 10.11
N PRO A 408 10.51 23.57 9.22
CA PRO A 408 9.18 23.00 9.46
C PRO A 408 9.05 22.23 10.77
N LEU A 409 10.14 21.63 11.25
CA LEU A 409 10.16 20.87 12.51
C LEU A 409 9.96 21.77 13.73
N ALA A 410 10.49 23.00 13.71
CA ALA A 410 10.25 24.00 14.74
C ALA A 410 8.87 24.67 14.62
N ILE A 411 8.40 24.89 13.38
CA ILE A 411 7.12 25.57 13.12
C ILE A 411 5.93 24.66 13.45
N CYS A 412 5.99 23.38 13.10
CA CYS A 412 4.88 22.43 13.22
C CYS A 412 5.07 21.50 14.45
N PRO A 413 4.49 21.83 15.63
CA PRO A 413 4.68 21.06 16.85
C PRO A 413 4.09 19.65 16.82
N ASN A 414 3.12 19.39 15.94
CA ASN A 414 2.44 18.10 15.80
C ASN A 414 2.99 17.26 14.62
N LEU A 415 4.11 17.70 14.01
CA LEU A 415 4.70 16.99 12.87
C LEU A 415 5.46 15.76 13.37
N THR A 416 4.90 14.58 13.06
CA THR A 416 5.37 13.24 13.47
C THR A 416 6.17 12.54 12.38
N HIS A 417 5.93 12.88 11.11
CA HIS A 417 6.66 12.33 9.97
C HIS A 417 7.22 13.47 9.13
N PHE A 418 8.52 13.45 8.90
CA PHE A 418 9.18 14.44 8.05
C PHE A 418 10.06 13.73 7.04
N GLY A 419 9.91 14.06 5.77
CA GLY A 419 10.73 13.56 4.68
C GLY A 419 11.34 14.70 3.89
N VAL A 420 12.62 14.60 3.57
CA VAL A 420 13.31 15.60 2.76
C VAL A 420 14.31 14.93 1.81
N SER A 421 14.44 15.47 0.60
CA SER A 421 15.54 15.16 -0.29
C SER A 421 16.76 16.01 0.01
N LEU A 422 17.91 15.39 0.28
CA LEU A 422 19.18 16.09 0.47
C LEU A 422 20.03 16.03 -0.81
N PRO A 423 20.64 17.14 -1.24
CA PRO A 423 21.66 17.13 -2.29
C PRO A 423 22.87 16.31 -1.84
N SER A 424 23.39 15.48 -2.74
CA SER A 424 24.43 14.52 -2.37
C SER A 424 25.78 15.16 -2.06
N ASP A 425 26.08 16.31 -2.65
CA ASP A 425 27.27 17.12 -2.41
C ASP A 425 27.23 17.86 -1.07
N THR A 426 26.04 18.03 -0.48
CA THR A 426 25.84 18.75 0.79
C THR A 426 25.32 17.85 1.90
N ILE A 427 25.33 16.52 1.72
CA ILE A 427 24.71 15.59 2.66
C ILE A 427 25.24 15.73 4.08
N GLU A 428 26.54 16.00 4.27
CA GLU A 428 27.13 16.18 5.60
C GLU A 428 26.60 17.45 6.28
N VAL A 429 26.63 18.58 5.57
CA VAL A 429 26.12 19.88 6.06
C VAL A 429 24.62 19.79 6.36
N ALA A 430 23.87 19.15 5.47
CA ALA A 430 22.43 18.98 5.64
C ALA A 430 22.08 18.03 6.78
N LEU A 431 22.85 16.97 7.00
CA LEU A 431 22.66 16.07 8.14
C LEU A 431 23.02 16.74 9.46
N GLU A 432 24.05 17.59 9.50
CA GLU A 432 24.37 18.36 10.70
C GLU A 432 23.31 19.44 10.98
N GLY A 433 22.80 20.10 9.93
CA GLY A 433 21.64 20.98 10.03
C GLY A 433 20.40 20.25 10.55
N LEU A 434 20.12 19.04 10.04
CA LEU A 434 19.05 18.18 10.54
C LEU A 434 19.27 17.80 12.00
N ARG A 435 20.49 17.45 12.41
CA ARG A 435 20.81 17.11 13.80
C ARG A 435 20.46 18.27 14.75
N LEU A 436 20.89 19.48 14.41
CA LEU A 436 20.62 20.68 15.22
C LEU A 436 19.11 20.92 15.33
N ILE A 437 18.40 20.80 14.21
CA ILE A 437 16.95 21.02 14.17
C ILE A 437 16.19 19.95 14.96
N ILE A 438 16.60 18.69 14.82
CA ILE A 438 15.99 17.56 15.52
C ILE A 438 16.17 17.68 17.03
N SER A 439 17.32 18.16 17.49
CA SER A 439 17.61 18.31 18.93
C SER A 439 16.79 19.41 19.62
N THR A 440 15.97 20.17 18.88
CA THR A 440 15.09 21.17 19.49
C THR A 440 13.93 20.51 20.24
N PRO A 441 13.52 21.02 21.43
CA PRO A 441 12.36 20.50 22.16
C PRO A 441 11.06 20.61 21.36
N ARG A 442 10.27 19.53 21.33
CA ARG A 442 9.00 19.45 20.57
C ARG A 442 7.86 18.93 21.44
N LYS A 443 6.63 19.30 21.08
CA LYS A 443 5.42 18.82 21.75
C LYS A 443 5.16 17.35 21.47
N GLU A 444 5.28 16.95 20.20
CA GLU A 444 5.23 15.56 19.80
C GLU A 444 6.61 15.10 19.30
N ARG A 445 7.03 13.92 19.73
CA ARG A 445 8.25 13.28 19.24
C ARG A 445 8.12 13.02 17.75
N LEU A 446 9.17 13.32 16.98
CA LEU A 446 9.23 12.88 15.59
C LEU A 446 9.27 11.35 15.57
N HIS A 447 8.28 10.72 14.97
CA HIS A 447 8.25 9.28 14.87
C HIS A 447 9.23 8.80 13.79
N MET A 448 9.23 9.48 12.64
CA MET A 448 9.88 8.98 11.45
C MET A 448 10.50 10.13 10.65
N LEU A 449 11.82 10.03 10.40
CA LEU A 449 12.54 10.91 9.50
C LEU A 449 12.90 10.15 8.22
N TYR A 450 12.44 10.64 7.07
CA TYR A 450 12.82 10.09 5.76
C TYR A 450 13.85 10.97 5.10
N ILE A 451 15.02 10.41 4.84
CA ILE A 451 16.09 11.08 4.13
C ILE A 451 16.19 10.42 2.77
N CYS A 452 15.68 11.13 1.77
CA CYS A 452 15.84 10.74 0.38
C CYS A 452 17.02 11.48 -0.20
N ARG A 453 17.65 10.88 -1.20
CA ARG A 453 18.66 11.55 -2.01
C ARG A 453 18.00 12.22 -3.19
N SER A 454 18.34 13.48 -3.49
CA SER A 454 18.03 14.06 -4.79
C SER A 454 18.90 13.39 -5.86
N GLN A 455 18.28 12.86 -6.90
CA GLN A 455 19.00 12.31 -8.04
C GLN A 455 19.66 13.47 -8.78
N LEU A 456 20.98 13.59 -8.69
CA LEU A 456 21.71 14.36 -9.70
C LEU A 456 21.27 13.87 -11.07
N SER A 457 20.91 14.80 -11.95
CA SER A 457 20.57 14.55 -13.35
C SER A 457 21.81 14.09 -14.10
N ILE A 458 22.36 12.94 -13.72
CA ILE A 458 23.45 12.36 -14.47
C ILE A 458 22.79 11.67 -15.64
N GLY A 459 22.51 12.48 -16.67
CA GLY A 459 22.17 11.95 -17.98
C GLY A 459 23.15 10.82 -18.29
N PHE A 460 22.60 9.67 -18.66
CA PHE A 460 23.34 8.57 -19.27
C PHE A 460 24.30 7.73 -18.41
N LEU A 461 24.26 7.75 -17.08
CA LEU A 461 24.94 6.67 -16.35
C LEU A 461 24.13 5.37 -16.41
N CYS A 462 24.66 4.39 -17.14
CA CYS A 462 24.25 2.98 -17.10
C CYS A 462 23.99 2.55 -15.65
N GLY A 463 22.94 1.76 -15.40
CA GLY A 463 22.37 1.49 -14.06
C GLY A 463 23.34 1.06 -12.94
N ALA A 464 24.55 0.60 -13.28
CA ALA A 464 25.62 0.32 -12.33
C ALA A 464 26.14 1.57 -11.58
N GLY A 465 26.21 2.74 -12.24
CA GLY A 465 26.73 3.97 -11.64
C GLY A 465 25.80 4.55 -10.56
N VAL A 466 24.49 4.54 -10.84
CA VAL A 466 23.45 4.97 -9.89
C VAL A 466 23.47 4.08 -8.64
N GLY A 467 23.63 2.76 -8.80
CA GLY A 467 23.71 1.81 -7.69
C GLY A 467 24.89 2.07 -6.74
N ARG A 468 26.12 2.19 -7.28
CA ARG A 468 27.32 2.44 -6.45
C ARG A 468 27.24 3.76 -5.70
N TYR A 469 26.82 4.83 -6.39
CA TYR A 469 26.69 6.13 -5.74
C TYR A 469 25.62 6.07 -4.64
N THR A 470 24.47 5.45 -4.91
CA THR A 470 23.39 5.33 -3.91
C THR A 470 23.88 4.62 -2.65
N MET A 471 24.67 3.56 -2.82
CA MET A 471 25.30 2.84 -1.71
C MET A 471 26.29 3.71 -0.93
N GLN A 472 27.13 4.51 -1.59
CA GLN A 472 28.07 5.42 -0.94
C GLN A 472 27.36 6.51 -0.12
N ALA A 473 26.36 7.18 -0.70
CA ALA A 473 25.60 8.22 0.00
C ALA A 473 24.83 7.63 1.20
N GLN A 474 24.30 6.42 1.05
CA GLN A 474 23.65 5.68 2.11
C GLN A 474 24.63 5.33 3.24
N GLN A 475 25.83 4.82 2.91
CA GLN A 475 26.89 4.56 3.89
C GLN A 475 27.36 5.84 4.60
N ALA A 476 27.47 6.97 3.88
CA ALA A 476 27.83 8.25 4.48
C ALA A 476 26.77 8.71 5.48
N ALA A 477 25.49 8.69 5.09
CA ALA A 477 24.38 9.06 5.96
C ALA A 477 24.28 8.14 7.20
N GLN A 478 24.45 6.83 7.02
CA GLN A 478 24.53 5.89 8.14
C GLN A 478 25.71 6.20 9.08
N THR A 479 26.88 6.47 8.52
CA THR A 479 28.09 6.77 9.30
C THR A 479 27.90 8.03 10.14
N ILE A 480 27.20 9.03 9.60
CA ILE A 480 26.89 10.28 10.31
C ILE A 480 25.85 10.04 11.41
N VAL A 481 24.74 9.37 11.08
CA VAL A 481 23.66 9.05 12.04
C VAL A 481 24.16 8.16 13.18
N ALA A 482 25.10 7.24 12.91
CA ALA A 482 25.72 6.39 13.93
C ALA A 482 26.63 7.16 14.90
N LYS A 483 27.14 8.34 14.50
CA LYS A 483 27.96 9.23 15.34
C LYS A 483 27.13 10.17 16.19
N TRP A 484 25.81 10.18 16.05
CA TRP A 484 24.96 11.04 16.88
C TRP A 484 24.90 10.49 18.31
N GLU A 485 25.48 11.23 19.24
CA GLU A 485 25.29 11.01 20.67
C GLU A 485 23.93 11.56 21.09
N ILE A 486 23.08 10.70 21.64
CA ILE A 486 21.71 11.04 22.03
C ILE A 486 21.59 10.93 23.55
N ASP A 487 21.40 12.07 24.20
CA ASP A 487 21.17 12.17 25.65
C ASP A 487 19.71 11.87 26.01
N ASP A 488 18.78 12.47 25.27
CA ASP A 488 17.35 12.26 25.44
C ASP A 488 16.73 11.67 24.17
N PRO A 489 16.38 10.38 24.15
CA PRO A 489 15.81 9.73 22.96
C PRO A 489 14.43 10.30 22.56
N GLN A 490 13.75 11.06 23.42
CA GLN A 490 12.46 11.68 23.10
C GLN A 490 12.59 12.91 22.20
N LEU A 491 13.75 13.56 22.20
CA LEU A 491 14.05 14.68 21.31
C LEU A 491 14.35 14.21 19.89
N TYR A 492 14.74 12.95 19.72
CA TYR A 492 15.19 12.41 18.43
C TYR A 492 14.14 11.52 17.74
N PRO A 493 14.19 11.41 16.39
CA PRO A 493 13.32 10.55 15.62
C PRO A 493 13.34 9.11 16.13
N ALA A 494 12.20 8.48 16.37
CA ALA A 494 12.19 7.06 16.75
C ALA A 494 12.83 6.19 15.65
N TYR A 495 12.58 6.57 14.40
CA TYR A 495 13.11 5.90 13.22
C TYR A 495 13.71 6.91 12.25
N ILE A 496 14.78 6.50 11.56
CA ILE A 496 15.34 7.20 10.40
C ILE A 496 15.36 6.23 9.23
N CYS A 497 14.67 6.59 8.14
CA CYS A 497 14.63 5.84 6.91
C CYS A 497 15.47 6.53 5.84
N ILE A 498 16.52 5.86 5.37
CA ILE A 498 17.42 6.40 4.34
C ILE A 498 17.10 5.71 3.01
N ASN A 499 16.74 6.52 1.99
CA ASN A 499 16.37 6.08 0.64
C ASN A 499 15.30 4.98 0.60
N GLY A 500 14.36 4.98 1.56
CA GLY A 500 13.24 4.03 1.62
C GLY A 500 13.62 2.59 1.94
N ARG A 501 14.89 2.28 2.26
CA ARG A 501 15.35 0.89 2.39
C ARG A 501 15.80 0.50 3.78
N GLU A 502 16.46 1.41 4.48
CA GLU A 502 17.06 1.10 5.76
C GLU A 502 16.48 1.95 6.85
N VAL A 503 15.97 1.26 7.87
CA VAL A 503 15.46 1.87 9.07
C VAL A 503 16.49 1.72 10.17
N CYS A 504 17.06 2.85 10.57
CA CYS A 504 17.78 2.96 11.82
C CYS A 504 16.78 3.27 12.93
N HIS A 505 16.94 2.65 14.10
CA HIS A 505 16.15 2.93 15.28
C HIS A 505 17.05 3.26 16.45
N ILE A 506 16.56 4.08 17.37
CA ILE A 506 17.30 4.45 18.58
C ILE A 506 17.37 3.23 19.51
N VAL A 507 18.56 2.92 19.99
CA VAL A 507 18.83 1.91 21.02
C VAL A 507 19.74 2.48 22.11
N PRO A 508 19.70 1.96 23.35
CA PRO A 508 20.69 2.29 24.37
C PRO A 508 22.12 1.98 23.87
N ASP A 509 23.08 2.83 24.23
CA ASP A 509 24.49 2.58 23.95
C ASP A 509 25.09 1.65 25.02
N GLU A 510 25.50 0.46 24.59
CA GLU A 510 26.09 -0.57 25.47
C GLU A 510 27.42 -0.10 26.12
N GLY A 511 28.11 0.88 25.51
CA GLY A 511 29.37 1.43 26.03
C GLY A 511 29.21 2.59 27.01
N HIS A 512 28.04 3.25 27.04
CA HIS A 512 27.84 4.50 27.76
C HIS A 512 26.44 4.53 28.42
N PRO A 513 26.32 4.12 29.69
CA PRO A 513 25.04 4.15 30.40
C PRO A 513 24.37 5.52 30.35
N GLY A 514 23.09 5.54 29.97
CA GLY A 514 22.31 6.78 29.82
C GLY A 514 22.48 7.48 28.47
N LYS A 515 23.34 6.99 27.58
CA LYS A 515 23.42 7.45 26.18
C LYS A 515 22.67 6.49 25.26
N TYR A 516 22.22 7.03 24.13
CA TYR A 516 21.58 6.28 23.06
C TYR A 516 22.30 6.54 21.75
N ARG A 517 22.12 5.60 20.81
CA ARG A 517 22.62 5.69 19.44
C ARG A 517 21.64 5.07 18.46
N TYR A 518 21.75 5.43 17.19
CA TYR A 518 21.02 4.74 16.14
C TYR A 518 21.71 3.42 15.78
N LYS A 519 20.94 2.33 15.72
CA LYS A 519 21.39 1.02 15.24
C LYS A 519 20.58 0.61 14.02
N GLN A 520 21.27 0.06 13.03
CA GLN A 520 20.62 -0.50 11.84
C GLN A 520 19.78 -1.71 12.25
N HIS A 521 18.54 -1.78 11.75
CA HIS A 521 17.69 -2.93 12.03
C HIS A 521 18.21 -4.19 11.30
N PRO A 522 18.63 -5.26 12.00
CA PRO A 522 19.39 -6.36 11.40
C PRO A 522 18.60 -7.25 10.43
N ASN A 523 17.26 -7.14 10.39
CA ASN A 523 16.39 -8.14 9.75
C ASN A 523 15.22 -7.62 8.91
N GLN A 524 15.23 -6.37 8.41
CA GLN A 524 14.07 -5.88 7.67
C GLN A 524 14.14 -6.10 6.15
N ARG A 525 13.19 -6.93 5.68
CA ARG A 525 12.70 -6.93 4.30
C ARG A 525 12.25 -5.50 3.96
N LYS A 526 12.66 -5.02 2.78
CA LYS A 526 12.40 -3.67 2.22
C LYS A 526 11.03 -3.12 2.65
N PHE A 527 10.99 -1.97 3.33
CA PHE A 527 9.76 -1.19 3.38
C PHE A 527 9.49 -0.65 1.98
N VAL A 528 8.36 -1.02 1.40
CA VAL A 528 7.90 -0.41 0.15
C VAL A 528 7.07 0.79 0.55
N ILE A 529 7.62 1.99 0.38
CA ILE A 529 6.85 3.23 0.48
C ILE A 529 6.09 3.38 -0.85
N LEU A 530 4.75 3.31 -0.78
CA LEU A 530 3.82 3.41 -1.92
C LEU A 530 3.46 4.83 -2.31
#